data_AF-A0A1I7H9T9-F1
#
_entry.id   AF-A0A1I7H9T9-F1
#
_cell.length_a   1.000
_cell.length_b   1.000
_cell.length_c   1.000
_cell.angle_alpha   90.00
_cell.angle_beta   90.00
_cell.angle_gamma   90.00
#
_symmetry.space_group_name_H-M   'P 1'
#
loop_
_entity.id
_entity.type
_entity.pdbx_description
1 polymer ?
#
loop_
_entity_poly.entity_id
_entity_poly.type
_entity_poly.pdbx_seq_one_letter_code
_entity_poly.pdbx_strand_id
1 'polypeptide(L)'
;MSTISAIMMAQILEEIKREGSLYARSNNDIYCIQRNSGADIQMVGSEVNKEVSRMIKHFMILSSSYSSGTRIALHYVIDEQTTPEMLTAEVKKIKDACGETVSISTHYVETDSDKWGSVPDKDAFFAGVKVVDTLDEFVKLISKDRVLKGIDIAKYILSVRKCTHLELEKLVYMCYADYLCATQRKLFEDKIFAFKYGPVVESVYEAYKGMKEIEECADDTHLEEDYAKMPARSRILFAEDGIGKIDHIDATLKRFSGLSASELVDITHVKGGPWDSVNKDEQYAEISDRIILGL
;
A
#
# COMPACT_ATOMS: atom_id res chain seq x y z
N MET A 1 36.53 27.20 10.61
CA MET A 1 35.80 26.11 9.93
C MET A 1 34.35 26.10 10.41
N SER A 2 33.53 27.08 10.01
CA SER A 2 32.15 27.19 10.52
C SER A 2 31.14 27.81 9.53
N THR A 3 31.39 27.72 8.22
CA THR A 3 30.51 28.37 7.22
C THR A 3 30.06 27.44 6.09
N ILE A 4 30.57 26.21 6.00
CA ILE A 4 30.24 25.27 4.93
C ILE A 4 28.98 24.43 5.26
N SER A 5 28.66 24.23 6.54
CA SER A 5 27.51 23.41 6.96
C SER A 5 26.15 24.12 6.81
N ALA A 6 26.10 25.44 6.99
CA ALA A 6 24.83 26.19 6.91
C ALA A 6 24.39 26.48 5.47
N ILE A 7 25.33 26.69 4.54
CA ILE A 7 25.04 26.96 3.11
C ILE A 7 24.50 25.70 2.43
N MET A 8 25.05 24.53 2.76
CA MET A 8 24.63 23.24 2.21
C MET A 8 23.22 22.83 2.69
N MET A 9 22.87 23.13 3.96
CA MET A 9 21.51 22.92 4.46
C MET A 9 20.48 23.91 3.87
N ALA A 10 20.88 25.16 3.60
CA ALA A 10 20.01 26.13 2.95
C ALA A 10 19.69 25.76 1.50
N GLN A 11 20.65 25.18 0.77
CA GLN A 11 20.45 24.71 -0.61
C GLN A 11 19.52 23.49 -0.67
N ILE A 12 19.66 22.55 0.27
CA ILE A 12 18.76 21.38 0.37
C ILE A 12 17.32 21.82 0.69
N LEU A 13 17.14 22.83 1.54
CA LEU A 13 15.82 23.37 1.88
C LEU A 13 15.20 24.21 0.76
N GLU A 14 16.00 24.84 -0.12
CA GLU A 14 15.51 25.51 -1.33
C GLU A 14 15.10 24.52 -2.43
N GLU A 15 15.81 23.41 -2.58
CA GLU A 15 15.45 22.33 -3.52
C GLU A 15 14.11 21.68 -3.12
N ILE A 16 13.91 21.43 -1.82
CA ILE A 16 12.67 20.87 -1.27
C ILE A 16 11.48 21.86 -1.38
N LYS A 17 11.73 23.17 -1.41
CA LYS A 17 10.70 24.19 -1.65
C LYS A 17 10.34 24.37 -3.13
N ARG A 18 11.21 23.95 -4.05
CA ARG A 18 11.03 24.14 -5.50
C ARG A 18 10.07 23.11 -6.14
N GLU A 19 9.86 21.97 -5.48
CA GLU A 19 8.96 20.90 -5.95
C GLU A 19 7.57 20.91 -5.26
N GLY A 20 7.03 22.10 -5.00
CA GLY A 20 5.83 22.26 -4.19
C GLY A 20 4.58 21.50 -4.67
N SER A 21 3.88 20.87 -3.72
CA SER A 21 2.43 21.07 -3.51
C SER A 21 1.96 20.55 -2.13
N LEU A 22 1.68 21.52 -1.25
CA LEU A 22 0.52 21.66 -0.34
C LEU A 22 0.08 20.46 0.53
N TYR A 23 0.25 20.59 1.85
CA TYR A 23 -0.82 21.05 2.76
C TYR A 23 -0.24 21.59 4.08
N ALA A 24 -0.58 22.82 4.39
CA ALA A 24 -0.31 23.46 5.68
C ALA A 24 -1.46 23.18 6.66
N ARG A 25 -1.14 22.95 7.93
CA ARG A 25 -2.00 23.29 9.06
C ARG A 25 -1.15 23.78 10.24
N SER A 26 -1.49 24.99 10.69
CA SER A 26 -0.84 25.72 11.78
C SER A 26 -1.50 25.45 13.14
N ASN A 27 -0.85 26.00 14.18
CA ASN A 27 -1.25 26.23 15.58
C ASN A 27 -0.45 25.33 16.52
N ASN A 28 0.25 25.80 17.57
CA ASN A 28 0.31 27.08 18.28
C ASN A 28 1.74 27.22 18.86
N ASP A 29 2.26 28.45 18.96
CA ASP A 29 2.66 29.00 20.27
C ASP A 29 3.17 30.44 20.12
N ILE A 30 2.53 31.30 20.90
CA ILE A 30 2.83 32.73 21.04
C ILE A 30 3.93 32.85 22.11
N TYR A 31 5.07 33.43 21.76
CA TYR A 31 6.02 33.93 22.77
C TYR A 31 5.97 35.45 22.81
N CYS A 32 5.37 35.98 23.89
CA CYS A 32 5.50 37.37 24.31
C CYS A 32 6.97 37.67 24.65
N ILE A 33 7.57 38.63 23.94
CA ILE A 33 8.87 39.19 24.31
C ILE A 33 8.62 40.44 25.15
N GLN A 34 8.90 40.36 26.46
CA GLN A 34 9.15 41.54 27.29
C GLN A 34 10.66 41.72 27.49
N ARG A 35 11.16 42.93 27.21
CA ARG A 35 12.52 43.39 27.56
C ARG A 35 12.54 43.91 29.00
N ASN A 36 13.60 43.57 29.74
CA ASN A 36 14.27 44.40 30.75
C ASN A 36 15.57 43.68 31.18
N SER A 37 16.76 44.20 30.88
CA SER A 37 17.57 45.20 31.61
C SER A 37 18.35 44.62 32.82
N GLY A 38 19.68 44.62 32.65
CA GLY A 38 20.81 44.55 33.60
C GLY A 38 20.68 43.89 34.98
N ALA A 39 21.55 42.89 35.24
CA ALA A 39 22.36 42.76 36.47
C ALA A 39 23.38 41.61 36.32
N ASP A 40 24.63 41.88 36.69
CA ASP A 40 25.67 40.87 36.94
C ASP A 40 25.29 40.00 38.16
N ILE A 41 25.36 38.67 38.00
CA ILE A 41 25.50 37.73 39.12
C ILE A 41 26.52 36.67 38.71
N GLN A 42 27.74 36.77 39.22
CA GLN A 42 28.60 35.59 39.42
C GLN A 42 28.06 34.82 40.62
N MET A 43 28.02 33.48 40.54
CA MET A 43 28.83 32.60 41.41
C MET A 43 28.37 31.12 41.35
N VAL A 44 29.38 30.27 41.56
CA VAL A 44 29.39 28.87 42.03
C VAL A 44 29.13 27.77 41.01
N GLY A 45 30.21 27.02 40.72
CA GLY A 45 30.16 25.78 39.99
C GLY A 45 29.47 24.66 40.75
N SER A 46 28.79 23.82 39.99
CA SER A 46 28.84 22.37 40.19
C SER A 46 29.15 21.79 38.82
N GLU A 47 30.30 21.13 38.69
CA GLU A 47 30.57 20.27 37.55
C GLU A 47 29.56 19.11 37.63
N VAL A 48 28.42 19.29 36.98
CA VAL A 48 27.56 18.17 36.60
C VAL A 48 28.40 17.37 35.62
N ASN A 49 28.94 16.24 36.08
CA ASN A 49 29.40 15.16 35.22
C ASN A 49 28.26 14.84 34.25
N LYS A 50 28.28 15.46 33.06
CA LYS A 50 27.48 15.00 31.93
C LYS A 50 28.17 13.73 31.47
N GLU A 51 27.75 12.60 32.04
CA GLU A 51 27.76 11.35 31.30
C GLU A 51 27.01 11.63 30.00
N VAL A 52 27.77 11.89 28.93
CA VAL A 52 27.21 11.97 27.59
C VAL A 52 26.83 10.54 27.26
N SER A 53 25.60 10.15 27.61
CA SER A 53 25.01 8.90 27.13
C SER A 53 25.22 8.87 25.63
N ARG A 54 25.92 7.84 25.13
CA ARG A 54 26.21 7.69 23.72
C ARG A 54 24.88 7.39 23.03
N MET A 55 24.24 8.44 22.54
CA MET A 55 22.99 8.33 21.79
C MET A 55 23.25 7.50 20.54
N ILE A 56 22.61 6.34 20.46
CA ILE A 56 22.64 5.45 19.32
C ILE A 56 21.59 5.89 18.32
N LYS A 57 21.98 5.95 17.06
CA LYS A 57 21.18 6.47 15.96
C LYS A 57 20.64 5.30 15.16
N HIS A 58 19.33 5.27 14.97
CA HIS A 58 18.66 4.25 14.17
C HIS A 58 18.07 4.87 12.93
N PHE A 59 18.28 4.22 11.80
CA PHE A 59 17.58 4.50 10.56
C PHE A 59 16.67 3.33 10.22
N MET A 60 15.43 3.63 9.85
CA MET A 60 14.51 2.60 9.42
C MET A 60 13.85 2.92 8.10
N ILE A 61 13.64 1.89 7.29
CA ILE A 61 12.78 1.93 6.11
C ILE A 61 11.53 1.11 6.43
N LEU A 62 10.38 1.77 6.53
CA LEU A 62 9.10 1.18 6.89
C LEU A 62 8.22 0.97 5.66
N SER A 63 7.48 -0.14 5.64
CA SER A 63 6.38 -0.37 4.71
C SER A 63 5.26 -1.17 5.37
N SER A 64 4.12 -1.26 4.71
CA SER A 64 3.03 -2.16 5.12
C SER A 64 3.21 -3.52 4.43
N SER A 65 3.04 -4.62 5.15
CA SER A 65 2.87 -5.94 4.55
C SER A 65 1.42 -6.41 4.74
N TYR A 66 0.66 -6.38 3.66
CA TYR A 66 -0.73 -6.80 3.63
C TYR A 66 -0.87 -8.31 3.81
N SER A 67 0.02 -9.11 3.23
CA SER A 67 -0.02 -10.57 3.43
C SER A 67 0.36 -11.01 4.84
N SER A 68 1.09 -10.17 5.59
CA SER A 68 1.45 -10.43 6.99
C SER A 68 0.55 -9.70 7.99
N GLY A 69 -0.35 -8.82 7.53
CA GLY A 69 -1.25 -8.02 8.37
C GLY A 69 -0.52 -7.07 9.34
N THR A 70 0.69 -6.62 9.00
CA THR A 70 1.51 -5.80 9.90
C THR A 70 2.40 -4.81 9.15
N ARG A 71 2.97 -3.84 9.89
CA ARG A 71 4.04 -2.96 9.40
C ARG A 71 5.38 -3.65 9.56
N ILE A 72 6.22 -3.55 8.54
CA ILE A 72 7.56 -4.11 8.55
C ILE A 72 8.61 -2.99 8.45
N ALA A 73 9.78 -3.22 9.03
CA ALA A 73 10.90 -2.30 8.96
C ALA A 73 12.21 -3.02 8.62
N LEU A 74 13.01 -2.43 7.73
CA LEU A 74 14.45 -2.63 7.74
C LEU A 74 15.07 -1.68 8.74
N HIS A 75 15.94 -2.20 9.61
CA HIS A 75 16.55 -1.45 10.70
C HIS A 75 18.07 -1.42 10.55
N TYR A 76 18.63 -0.22 10.57
CA TYR A 76 20.06 0.02 10.53
C TYR A 76 20.47 0.83 11.75
N VAL A 77 21.55 0.41 12.41
CA VAL A 77 22.22 1.21 13.43
C VAL A 77 23.29 2.04 12.72
N ILE A 78 23.18 3.36 12.81
CA ILE A 78 24.13 4.28 12.17
C ILE A 78 25.37 4.40 13.06
N ASP A 79 26.51 4.08 12.47
CA ASP A 79 27.83 4.28 13.06
C ASP A 79 28.65 5.29 12.24
N GLU A 80 29.94 5.44 12.58
CA GLU A 80 30.85 6.37 11.89
C GLU A 80 31.17 5.96 10.44
N GLN A 81 30.93 4.71 10.06
CA GLN A 81 31.18 4.19 8.72
C GLN A 81 29.94 4.29 7.82
N THR A 82 28.77 4.45 8.42
CA THR A 82 27.50 4.55 7.71
C THR A 82 27.38 5.89 7.00
N THR A 83 27.34 5.87 5.67
CA THR A 83 27.16 7.09 4.86
C THR A 83 25.70 7.24 4.38
N PRO A 84 25.22 8.48 4.14
CA PRO A 84 23.89 8.71 3.58
C PRO A 84 23.67 8.02 2.22
N GLU A 85 24.73 7.86 1.42
CA GLU A 85 24.68 7.22 0.11
C GLU A 85 24.38 5.72 0.23
N MET A 86 24.87 5.06 1.28
CA MET A 86 24.56 3.66 1.55
C MET A 86 23.06 3.46 1.79
N LEU A 87 22.46 4.30 2.65
CA LEU A 87 21.04 4.24 2.96
C LEU A 87 20.16 4.61 1.76
N THR A 88 20.60 5.58 0.96
CA THR A 88 19.94 5.96 -0.29
C THR A 88 19.99 4.82 -1.31
N ALA A 89 21.10 4.08 -1.38
CA ALA A 89 21.22 2.90 -2.24
C ALA A 89 20.27 1.78 -1.82
N GLU A 90 20.04 1.55 -0.53
CA GLU A 90 19.05 0.59 -0.05
C GLU A 90 17.62 0.95 -0.51
N VAL A 91 17.24 2.23 -0.35
CA VAL A 91 15.95 2.74 -0.86
C VAL A 91 15.83 2.54 -2.36
N LYS A 92 16.90 2.83 -3.11
CA LYS A 92 16.92 2.62 -4.57
C LYS A 92 16.72 1.15 -4.94
N LYS A 93 17.42 0.22 -4.28
CA LYS A 93 17.24 -1.22 -4.53
C LYS A 93 15.81 -1.67 -4.28
N ILE A 94 15.15 -1.15 -3.26
CA ILE A 94 13.73 -1.46 -2.97
C ILE A 94 12.85 -0.98 -4.13
N LYS A 95 13.03 0.26 -4.58
CA LYS A 95 12.25 0.82 -5.71
C LYS A 95 12.51 0.09 -7.02
N ASP A 96 13.77 -0.20 -7.33
CA ASP A 96 14.15 -0.97 -8.51
C ASP A 96 13.47 -2.36 -8.52
N ALA A 97 13.33 -3.00 -7.35
CA ALA A 97 12.75 -4.34 -7.22
C ALA A 97 11.22 -4.38 -7.03
N CYS A 98 10.62 -3.36 -6.41
CA CYS A 98 9.18 -3.32 -6.07
C CYS A 98 8.38 -2.35 -6.95
N GLY A 99 9.05 -1.62 -7.83
CA GLY A 99 8.51 -0.55 -8.66
C GLY A 99 8.62 0.83 -8.00
N GLU A 100 8.77 1.87 -8.83
CA GLU A 100 8.98 3.25 -8.38
C GLU A 100 7.86 3.82 -7.50
N THR A 101 6.65 3.29 -7.65
CA THR A 101 5.45 3.70 -6.89
C THR A 101 5.27 2.93 -5.58
N VAL A 102 6.26 2.14 -5.14
CA VAL A 102 6.21 1.43 -3.87
C VAL A 102 6.06 2.39 -2.69
N SER A 103 5.13 2.10 -1.78
CA SER A 103 4.91 2.90 -0.58
C SER A 103 5.89 2.50 0.53
N ILE A 104 6.93 3.31 0.70
CA ILE A 104 7.91 3.18 1.79
C ILE A 104 8.11 4.53 2.47
N SER A 105 8.50 4.52 3.74
CA SER A 105 8.86 5.73 4.50
C SER A 105 10.18 5.52 5.24
N THR A 106 11.01 6.56 5.29
CA THR A 106 12.26 6.54 6.04
C THR A 106 12.09 7.27 7.36
N HIS A 107 12.68 6.74 8.42
CA HIS A 107 12.56 7.26 9.78
C HIS A 107 13.92 7.27 10.47
N TYR A 108 14.07 8.18 11.42
CA TYR A 108 15.28 8.32 12.22
C TYR A 108 14.92 8.50 13.69
N VAL A 109 15.53 7.70 14.56
CA VAL A 109 15.30 7.75 16.01
C VAL A 109 16.63 7.64 16.75
N GLU A 110 16.79 8.40 17.82
CA GLU A 110 17.94 8.29 18.72
C GLU A 110 17.53 7.68 20.06
N THR A 111 18.25 6.65 20.49
CA THR A 111 18.00 5.93 21.75
C THR A 111 19.30 5.71 22.53
N ASP A 112 19.23 5.06 23.67
CA ASP A 112 20.36 4.68 24.52
C ASP A 112 20.92 3.27 24.24
N SER A 113 20.35 2.54 23.26
CA SER A 113 20.74 1.17 22.93
C SER A 113 20.73 0.92 21.42
N ASP A 114 21.59 0.04 20.93
CA ASP A 114 21.61 -0.40 19.53
C ASP A 114 20.50 -1.42 19.17
N LYS A 115 19.81 -1.97 20.18
CA LYS A 115 18.78 -2.98 20.00
C LYS A 115 17.48 -2.37 19.50
N TRP A 116 16.78 -3.05 18.59
CA TRP A 116 15.47 -2.60 18.10
C TRP A 116 14.50 -2.20 19.21
N GLY A 117 14.46 -2.94 20.33
CA GLY A 117 13.52 -2.70 21.43
C GLY A 117 13.55 -1.28 22.01
N SER A 118 14.69 -0.57 21.95
CA SER A 118 14.76 0.81 22.44
C SER A 118 14.00 1.80 21.56
N VAL A 119 13.77 1.48 20.29
CA VAL A 119 13.04 2.33 19.34
C VAL A 119 11.55 2.46 19.69
N PRO A 120 10.75 1.38 19.81
CA PRO A 120 9.36 1.48 20.24
C PRO A 120 9.20 1.90 21.71
N ASP A 121 10.19 1.66 22.58
CA ASP A 121 10.21 2.19 23.96
C ASP A 121 10.33 3.72 23.96
N LYS A 122 11.11 4.27 23.02
CA LYS A 122 11.31 5.71 22.85
C LYS A 122 10.16 6.39 22.12
N ASP A 123 9.61 5.74 21.09
CA ASP A 123 8.56 6.27 20.24
C ASP A 123 7.51 5.19 19.91
N ALA A 124 6.32 5.35 20.50
CA ALA A 124 5.20 4.45 20.32
C ALA A 124 4.70 4.33 18.87
N PHE A 125 5.10 5.24 17.96
CA PHE A 125 4.82 5.11 16.53
C PHE A 125 5.33 3.77 15.97
N PHE A 126 6.43 3.24 16.50
CA PHE A 126 7.05 1.97 16.08
C PHE A 126 6.49 0.74 16.81
N ALA A 127 5.53 0.92 17.73
CA ALA A 127 4.87 -0.21 18.38
C ALA A 127 4.19 -1.13 17.35
N GLY A 128 4.40 -2.43 17.51
CA GLY A 128 3.86 -3.46 16.61
C GLY A 128 4.52 -3.57 15.23
N VAL A 129 5.58 -2.78 14.96
CA VAL A 129 6.37 -2.93 13.73
C VAL A 129 7.28 -4.16 13.86
N LYS A 130 7.23 -5.04 12.85
CA LYS A 130 8.08 -6.22 12.77
C LYS A 130 9.37 -5.88 12.01
N VAL A 131 10.52 -6.04 12.65
CA VAL A 131 11.82 -5.91 11.95
C VAL A 131 12.04 -7.11 11.05
N VAL A 132 12.56 -6.83 9.86
CA VAL A 132 13.00 -7.80 8.86
C VAL A 132 14.51 -7.75 8.78
N ASP A 133 15.16 -8.92 8.82
CA ASP A 133 16.60 -9.01 9.05
C ASP A 133 17.44 -8.62 7.82
N THR A 134 16.87 -8.76 6.62
CA THR A 134 17.60 -8.55 5.36
C THR A 134 16.80 -7.76 4.35
N LEU A 135 17.50 -6.97 3.52
CA LEU A 135 16.92 -6.26 2.39
C LEU A 135 16.15 -7.22 1.47
N ASP A 136 16.71 -8.38 1.17
CA ASP A 136 16.11 -9.36 0.26
C ASP A 136 14.78 -9.90 0.81
N GLU A 137 14.69 -10.19 2.11
CA GLU A 137 13.44 -10.62 2.73
C GLU A 137 12.41 -9.48 2.72
N PHE A 138 12.83 -8.25 3.00
CA PHE A 138 11.95 -7.09 2.99
C PHE A 138 11.38 -6.84 1.59
N VAL A 139 12.23 -6.85 0.58
CA VAL A 139 11.84 -6.76 -0.84
C VAL A 139 10.89 -7.89 -1.19
N LYS A 140 11.19 -9.14 -0.83
CA LYS A 140 10.33 -10.29 -1.10
C LYS A 140 8.92 -10.13 -0.51
N LEU A 141 8.81 -9.65 0.73
CA LEU A 141 7.52 -9.40 1.38
C LEU A 141 6.72 -8.32 0.64
N ILE A 142 7.36 -7.21 0.28
CA ILE A 142 6.71 -6.12 -0.43
C ILE A 142 6.32 -6.54 -1.85
N SER A 143 7.24 -7.09 -2.63
CA SER A 143 6.99 -7.52 -4.02
C SER A 143 5.81 -8.50 -4.10
N LYS A 144 5.65 -9.39 -3.12
CA LYS A 144 4.49 -10.27 -3.01
C LYS A 144 3.18 -9.47 -2.86
N ASP A 145 3.18 -8.44 -2.03
CA ASP A 145 2.01 -7.59 -1.77
C ASP A 145 1.76 -6.58 -2.91
N ARG A 146 2.71 -6.38 -3.83
CA ARG A 146 2.53 -5.57 -5.05
C ARG A 146 1.64 -6.25 -6.10
N VAL A 147 1.40 -7.56 -5.96
CA VAL A 147 0.55 -8.36 -6.83
C VAL A 147 -0.82 -8.58 -6.18
N LEU A 148 -1.89 -8.46 -6.97
CA LEU A 148 -3.27 -8.66 -6.50
C LEU A 148 -3.77 -10.08 -6.77
N LYS A 149 -4.75 -10.49 -5.98
CA LYS A 149 -5.60 -11.67 -6.22
C LYS A 149 -7.02 -11.25 -6.55
N GLY A 150 -7.81 -12.16 -7.12
CA GLY A 150 -9.22 -11.93 -7.42
C GLY A 150 -10.02 -11.48 -6.19
N ILE A 151 -9.72 -12.06 -5.03
CA ILE A 151 -10.35 -11.70 -3.74
C ILE A 151 -10.09 -10.25 -3.32
N ASP A 152 -8.97 -9.63 -3.71
CA ASP A 152 -8.70 -8.22 -3.40
C ASP A 152 -9.70 -7.31 -4.15
N ILE A 153 -9.99 -7.64 -5.41
CA ILE A 153 -10.98 -6.94 -6.24
C ILE A 153 -12.39 -7.20 -5.72
N ALA A 154 -12.69 -8.45 -5.37
CA ALA A 154 -14.00 -8.83 -4.84
C ALA A 154 -14.33 -8.07 -3.54
N LYS A 155 -13.38 -7.96 -2.61
CA LYS A 155 -13.55 -7.17 -1.38
C LYS A 155 -13.79 -5.70 -1.66
N TYR A 156 -13.10 -5.13 -2.65
CA TYR A 156 -13.36 -3.75 -3.05
C TYR A 156 -14.76 -3.57 -3.64
N ILE A 157 -15.20 -4.46 -4.54
CA ILE A 157 -16.55 -4.43 -5.11
C ILE A 157 -17.61 -4.51 -4.00
N LEU A 158 -17.46 -5.43 -3.06
CA LEU A 158 -18.38 -5.59 -1.93
C LEU A 158 -18.40 -4.35 -1.02
N SER A 159 -17.28 -3.63 -0.89
CA SER A 159 -17.26 -2.38 -0.12
C SER A 159 -18.01 -1.22 -0.79
N VAL A 160 -18.26 -1.29 -2.10
CA VAL A 160 -18.94 -0.22 -2.86
C VAL A 160 -20.36 -0.58 -3.27
N ARG A 161 -20.74 -1.87 -3.27
CA ARG A 161 -22.09 -2.33 -3.57
C ARG A 161 -22.35 -3.74 -3.04
N LYS A 162 -23.62 -4.03 -2.72
CA LYS A 162 -24.10 -5.38 -2.44
C LYS A 162 -24.16 -6.21 -3.73
N CYS A 163 -23.78 -7.48 -3.62
CA CYS A 163 -23.80 -8.45 -4.72
C CYS A 163 -24.16 -9.85 -4.19
N THR A 164 -24.87 -10.63 -4.99
CA THR A 164 -24.88 -12.09 -4.85
C THR A 164 -23.51 -12.66 -5.24
N HIS A 165 -23.21 -13.89 -4.84
CA HIS A 165 -21.96 -14.56 -5.26
C HIS A 165 -21.83 -14.63 -6.80
N LEU A 166 -22.94 -14.92 -7.49
CA LEU A 166 -22.95 -14.98 -8.95
C LEU A 166 -22.59 -13.63 -9.59
N GLU A 167 -23.17 -12.53 -9.11
CA GLU A 167 -22.86 -11.18 -9.60
C GLU A 167 -21.41 -10.79 -9.32
N LEU A 168 -20.92 -11.10 -8.11
CA LEU A 168 -19.56 -10.80 -7.71
C LEU A 168 -18.54 -11.49 -8.64
N GLU A 169 -18.72 -12.78 -8.94
CA GLU A 169 -17.87 -13.51 -9.88
C GLU A 169 -17.87 -12.87 -11.27
N LYS A 170 -19.04 -12.47 -11.78
CA LYS A 170 -19.12 -11.84 -13.09
C LYS A 170 -18.42 -10.48 -13.09
N LEU A 171 -18.64 -9.65 -12.07
CA LEU A 171 -18.04 -8.31 -11.99
C LEU A 171 -16.52 -8.38 -11.83
N VAL A 172 -15.99 -9.28 -10.98
CA VAL A 172 -14.54 -9.46 -10.84
C VAL A 172 -13.91 -9.90 -12.18
N TYR A 173 -14.55 -10.85 -12.87
CA TYR A 173 -14.11 -11.25 -14.21
C TYR A 173 -14.16 -10.08 -15.21
N MET A 174 -15.23 -9.29 -15.22
CA MET A 174 -15.35 -8.14 -16.13
C MET A 174 -14.26 -7.10 -15.88
N CYS A 175 -13.94 -6.81 -14.62
CA CYS A 175 -12.82 -5.94 -14.27
C CYS A 175 -11.49 -6.49 -14.79
N TYR A 176 -11.26 -7.80 -14.65
CA TYR A 176 -10.06 -8.44 -15.17
C TYR A 176 -9.98 -8.35 -16.70
N ALA A 177 -11.04 -8.76 -17.41
CA ALA A 177 -11.06 -8.81 -18.86
C ALA A 177 -10.97 -7.41 -19.49
N ASP A 178 -11.70 -6.42 -18.96
CA ASP A 178 -11.64 -5.03 -19.44
C ASP A 178 -10.24 -4.43 -19.22
N TYR A 179 -9.61 -4.68 -18.06
CA TYR A 179 -8.25 -4.20 -17.77
C TYR A 179 -7.20 -4.89 -18.66
N LEU A 180 -7.29 -6.22 -18.81
CA LEU A 180 -6.37 -7.00 -19.63
C LEU A 180 -6.46 -6.57 -21.11
N CYS A 181 -7.66 -6.42 -21.65
CA CYS A 181 -7.86 -5.96 -23.02
C CYS A 181 -7.34 -4.53 -23.23
N ALA A 182 -7.59 -3.62 -22.29
CA ALA A 182 -7.19 -2.22 -22.41
C ALA A 182 -5.67 -1.99 -22.26
N THR A 183 -5.02 -2.76 -21.39
CA THR A 183 -3.64 -2.48 -20.98
C THR A 183 -2.64 -3.55 -21.38
N GLN A 184 -3.10 -4.72 -21.83
CA GLN A 184 -2.28 -5.92 -22.06
C GLN A 184 -1.50 -6.38 -20.81
N ARG A 185 -1.96 -5.96 -19.61
CA ARG A 185 -1.39 -6.33 -18.31
C ARG A 185 -2.47 -6.99 -17.46
N LYS A 186 -2.06 -7.88 -16.55
CA LYS A 186 -3.00 -8.54 -15.64
C LYS A 186 -3.46 -7.62 -14.52
N LEU A 187 -4.74 -7.70 -14.17
CA LEU A 187 -5.27 -7.03 -12.98
C LEU A 187 -4.87 -7.78 -11.69
N PHE A 188 -4.90 -9.11 -11.71
CA PHE A 188 -4.54 -10.03 -10.63
C PHE A 188 -3.99 -11.36 -11.19
N GLU A 189 -3.45 -12.25 -10.34
CA GLU A 189 -2.81 -13.51 -10.79
C GLU A 189 -3.67 -14.79 -10.64
N ASP A 190 -4.88 -14.68 -10.11
CA ASP A 190 -5.79 -15.83 -10.00
C ASP A 190 -6.10 -16.48 -11.35
N LYS A 191 -6.27 -17.80 -11.32
CA LYS A 191 -6.85 -18.54 -12.43
C LYS A 191 -8.34 -18.24 -12.59
N ILE A 192 -8.78 -18.25 -13.84
CA ILE A 192 -10.17 -18.05 -14.22
C ILE A 192 -10.65 -19.32 -14.92
N PHE A 193 -11.81 -19.83 -14.51
CA PHE A 193 -12.35 -21.09 -15.00
C PHE A 193 -13.74 -20.91 -15.59
N ALA A 194 -14.06 -21.67 -16.64
CA ALA A 194 -15.39 -21.69 -17.23
C ALA A 194 -16.31 -22.62 -16.44
N PHE A 195 -17.27 -22.04 -15.71
CA PHE A 195 -18.32 -22.78 -15.01
C PHE A 195 -19.65 -22.67 -15.77
N LYS A 196 -20.65 -23.47 -15.36
CA LYS A 196 -21.99 -23.48 -15.95
C LYS A 196 -22.64 -22.11 -16.10
N TYR A 197 -22.41 -21.20 -15.15
CA TYR A 197 -22.97 -19.85 -15.14
C TYR A 197 -21.92 -18.79 -15.48
N GLY A 198 -20.91 -19.14 -16.27
CA GLY A 198 -19.92 -18.21 -16.78
C GLY A 198 -18.56 -18.34 -16.10
N PRO A 199 -17.64 -17.39 -16.34
CA PRO A 199 -16.30 -17.39 -15.77
C PRO A 199 -16.32 -17.23 -14.25
N VAL A 200 -15.42 -17.93 -13.57
CA VAL A 200 -15.29 -17.96 -12.10
C VAL A 200 -13.83 -17.77 -11.74
N VAL A 201 -13.56 -16.89 -10.79
CA VAL A 201 -12.19 -16.54 -10.35
C VAL A 201 -11.84 -17.35 -9.10
N GLU A 202 -10.72 -18.06 -9.13
CA GLU A 202 -10.38 -19.10 -8.14
C GLU A 202 -10.50 -18.63 -6.69
N SER A 203 -9.83 -17.55 -6.28
CA SER A 203 -9.86 -17.13 -4.87
C SER A 203 -11.19 -16.51 -4.45
N VAL A 204 -11.98 -15.99 -5.39
CA VAL A 204 -13.32 -15.46 -5.12
C VAL A 204 -14.27 -16.62 -4.85
N TYR A 205 -14.23 -17.65 -5.69
CA TYR A 205 -15.05 -18.82 -5.52
C TYR A 205 -14.76 -19.54 -4.22
N GLU A 206 -13.47 -19.76 -3.92
CA GLU A 206 -13.06 -20.42 -2.68
C GLU A 206 -13.52 -19.66 -1.43
N ALA A 207 -13.54 -18.32 -1.48
CA ALA A 207 -13.98 -17.49 -0.37
C ALA A 207 -15.50 -17.48 -0.15
N TYR A 208 -16.30 -17.49 -1.23
CA TYR A 208 -17.74 -17.23 -1.16
C TYR A 208 -18.63 -18.41 -1.59
N LYS A 209 -18.07 -19.55 -2.01
CA LYS A 209 -18.86 -20.73 -2.40
C LYS A 209 -19.82 -21.17 -1.28
N GLY A 210 -21.06 -21.45 -1.66
CA GLY A 210 -22.11 -21.89 -0.73
C GLY A 210 -22.86 -20.76 -0.02
N MET A 211 -22.45 -19.49 -0.20
CA MET A 211 -23.20 -18.33 0.29
C MET A 211 -24.28 -17.93 -0.73
N LYS A 212 -25.56 -17.92 -0.30
CA LYS A 212 -26.68 -17.49 -1.17
C LYS A 212 -26.72 -15.98 -1.33
N GLU A 213 -26.45 -15.26 -0.24
CA GLU A 213 -26.23 -13.82 -0.21
C GLU A 213 -24.88 -13.60 0.48
N ILE A 214 -24.05 -12.72 -0.09
CA ILE A 214 -22.81 -12.31 0.56
C ILE A 214 -23.20 -11.14 1.46
N GLU A 215 -23.52 -11.43 2.72
CA GLU A 215 -23.71 -10.40 3.72
C GLU A 215 -22.34 -9.81 4.09
N GLU A 216 -22.07 -8.59 3.62
CA GLU A 216 -21.77 -7.44 4.50
C GLU A 216 -21.70 -6.09 3.74
N CYS A 217 -22.48 -5.12 4.26
CA CYS A 217 -22.57 -3.66 4.07
C CYS A 217 -22.74 -3.12 2.63
N ALA A 218 -23.90 -2.60 2.24
CA ALA A 218 -24.27 -1.19 2.47
C ALA A 218 -25.80 -1.00 2.51
N ASP A 219 -26.30 -0.24 3.49
CA ASP A 219 -27.67 0.29 3.51
C ASP A 219 -27.52 1.81 3.41
N ASP A 220 -27.82 2.36 2.22
CA ASP A 220 -27.64 3.74 1.71
C ASP A 220 -27.40 4.87 2.75
N THR A 221 -26.33 4.79 3.56
CA THR A 221 -26.03 5.78 4.61
C THR A 221 -24.58 6.25 4.52
N HIS A 222 -24.44 7.45 3.98
CA HIS A 222 -23.27 8.03 3.32
C HIS A 222 -22.01 8.34 4.16
N LEU A 223 -21.85 7.87 5.41
CA LEU A 223 -20.66 8.21 6.22
C LEU A 223 -19.91 7.00 6.80
N GLU A 224 -20.60 5.98 7.30
CA GLU A 224 -19.95 4.75 7.81
C GLU A 224 -19.43 3.87 6.65
N GLU A 225 -20.07 3.94 5.49
CA GLU A 225 -19.73 3.17 4.29
C GLU A 225 -18.42 3.62 3.62
N ASP A 226 -18.09 4.90 3.67
CA ASP A 226 -16.84 5.39 3.06
C ASP A 226 -15.61 4.89 3.83
N TYR A 227 -15.72 4.71 5.16
CA TYR A 227 -14.66 4.08 5.97
C TYR A 227 -14.51 2.59 5.67
N ALA A 228 -15.61 1.87 5.40
CA ALA A 228 -15.57 0.45 5.04
C ALA A 228 -14.86 0.19 3.69
N LYS A 229 -14.88 1.16 2.78
CA LYS A 229 -14.16 1.11 1.48
C LYS A 229 -12.65 1.28 1.61
N MET A 230 -12.19 2.03 2.62
CA MET A 230 -10.78 2.45 2.70
C MET A 230 -9.79 1.28 2.77
N PRO A 231 -10.01 0.20 3.54
CA PRO A 231 -9.05 -0.91 3.60
C PRO A 231 -8.89 -1.64 2.27
N ALA A 232 -10.01 -1.96 1.59
CA ALA A 232 -9.98 -2.65 0.30
C ALA A 232 -9.38 -1.76 -0.80
N ARG A 233 -9.71 -0.47 -0.79
CA ARG A 233 -9.11 0.50 -1.71
C ARG A 233 -7.61 0.66 -1.47
N SER A 234 -7.17 0.80 -0.23
CA SER A 234 -5.74 0.91 0.13
C SER A 234 -4.94 -0.32 -0.28
N ARG A 235 -5.53 -1.51 -0.18
CA ARG A 235 -4.93 -2.76 -0.65
C ARG A 235 -4.63 -2.73 -2.16
N ILE A 236 -5.55 -2.20 -2.97
CA ILE A 236 -5.36 -2.06 -4.42
C ILE A 236 -4.37 -0.93 -4.73
N LEU A 237 -4.44 0.21 -4.04
CA LEU A 237 -3.49 1.32 -4.22
C LEU A 237 -2.05 0.92 -3.90
N PHE A 238 -1.85 -0.02 -2.97
CA PHE A 238 -0.53 -0.54 -2.64
C PHE A 238 0.06 -1.42 -3.75
N ALA A 239 -0.77 -1.98 -4.64
CA ALA A 239 -0.30 -2.80 -5.75
C ALA A 239 0.50 -1.99 -6.78
N GLU A 240 1.25 -2.70 -7.62
CA GLU A 240 1.87 -2.07 -8.78
C GLU A 240 0.80 -1.44 -9.67
N ASP A 241 1.02 -0.19 -10.08
CA ASP A 241 0.05 0.62 -10.82
C ASP A 241 -1.34 0.68 -10.14
N GLY A 242 -1.35 0.74 -8.81
CA GLY A 242 -2.59 0.68 -8.01
C GLY A 242 -3.61 1.79 -8.33
N ILE A 243 -3.14 3.00 -8.69
CA ILE A 243 -4.02 4.10 -9.14
C ILE A 243 -4.71 3.73 -10.45
N GLY A 244 -3.95 3.34 -11.47
CA GLY A 244 -4.51 2.95 -12.77
C GLY A 244 -5.45 1.74 -12.66
N LYS A 245 -5.14 0.79 -11.76
CA LYS A 245 -6.04 -0.34 -11.46
C LYS A 245 -7.35 0.11 -10.83
N ILE A 246 -7.33 0.97 -9.81
CA ILE A 246 -8.56 1.52 -9.20
C ILE A 246 -9.40 2.26 -10.23
N ASP A 247 -8.79 3.18 -11.00
CA ASP A 247 -9.52 3.98 -11.99
C ASP A 247 -10.21 3.10 -13.03
N HIS A 248 -9.53 2.03 -13.46
CA HIS A 248 -10.08 1.07 -14.41
C HIS A 248 -11.22 0.25 -13.79
N ILE A 249 -11.04 -0.27 -12.57
CA ILE A 249 -12.09 -1.02 -11.85
C ILE A 249 -13.34 -0.15 -11.72
N ASP A 250 -13.21 1.08 -11.25
CA ASP A 250 -14.34 2.00 -11.06
C ASP A 250 -15.06 2.30 -12.38
N ALA A 251 -14.30 2.50 -13.46
CA ALA A 251 -14.86 2.70 -14.80
C ALA A 251 -15.62 1.46 -15.31
N THR A 252 -15.07 0.26 -15.08
CA THR A 252 -15.73 -1.00 -15.45
C THR A 252 -17.02 -1.20 -14.64
N LEU A 253 -16.98 -1.02 -13.31
CA LEU A 253 -18.16 -1.17 -12.45
C LEU A 253 -19.26 -0.18 -12.82
N LYS A 254 -18.90 1.05 -13.18
CA LYS A 254 -19.85 2.05 -13.67
C LYS A 254 -20.51 1.61 -14.98
N ARG A 255 -19.75 1.01 -15.92
CA ARG A 255 -20.27 0.52 -17.21
C ARG A 255 -21.28 -0.60 -17.06
N PHE A 256 -21.06 -1.49 -16.08
CA PHE A 256 -21.96 -2.61 -15.77
C PHE A 256 -22.94 -2.29 -14.62
N SER A 257 -23.04 -1.01 -14.22
CA SER A 257 -24.02 -0.58 -13.23
C SER A 257 -25.44 -0.75 -13.79
N GLY A 258 -26.35 -1.26 -12.97
CA GLY A 258 -27.75 -1.50 -13.36
C GLY A 258 -28.04 -2.81 -14.07
N LEU A 259 -27.03 -3.62 -14.41
CA LEU A 259 -27.25 -4.97 -14.94
C LEU A 259 -27.55 -5.97 -13.81
N SER A 260 -28.50 -6.85 -14.07
CA SER A 260 -28.82 -8.00 -13.23
C SER A 260 -27.78 -9.12 -13.36
N ALA A 261 -27.76 -10.04 -12.39
CA ALA A 261 -26.97 -11.26 -12.45
C ALA A 261 -27.15 -12.05 -13.77
N SER A 262 -28.39 -12.15 -14.27
CA SER A 262 -28.69 -12.86 -15.51
C SER A 262 -28.08 -12.17 -16.72
N GLU A 263 -28.18 -10.85 -16.81
CA GLU A 263 -27.59 -10.09 -17.92
C GLU A 263 -26.06 -10.17 -17.91
N LEU A 264 -25.44 -10.14 -16.73
CA LEU A 264 -24.00 -10.35 -16.61
C LEU A 264 -23.60 -11.76 -17.09
N VAL A 265 -24.39 -12.78 -16.74
CA VAL A 265 -24.21 -14.14 -17.26
C VAL A 265 -24.32 -14.14 -18.77
N ASP A 266 -25.38 -13.58 -19.35
CA ASP A 266 -25.61 -13.55 -20.79
C ASP A 266 -24.44 -12.88 -21.55
N ILE A 267 -23.93 -11.76 -21.04
CA ILE A 267 -22.76 -11.08 -21.62
C ILE A 267 -21.54 -12.00 -21.59
N THR A 268 -21.29 -12.71 -20.48
CA THR A 268 -20.15 -13.63 -20.42
C THR A 268 -20.28 -14.85 -21.33
N HIS A 269 -21.50 -15.22 -21.76
CA HIS A 269 -21.75 -16.34 -22.66
C HIS A 269 -21.89 -15.93 -24.13
N VAL A 270 -21.51 -14.70 -24.48
CA VAL A 270 -21.56 -14.25 -25.87
C VAL A 270 -20.84 -15.24 -26.78
N LYS A 271 -21.48 -15.60 -27.90
CA LYS A 271 -20.96 -16.58 -28.85
C LYS A 271 -19.60 -16.16 -29.39
N GLY A 272 -18.63 -17.07 -29.38
CA GLY A 272 -17.24 -16.77 -29.76
C GLY A 272 -16.48 -15.91 -28.74
N GLY A 273 -17.06 -15.64 -27.57
CA GLY A 273 -16.39 -15.00 -26.45
C GLY A 273 -15.50 -15.96 -25.66
N PRO A 274 -14.74 -15.47 -24.66
CA PRO A 274 -13.75 -16.27 -23.95
C PRO A 274 -14.31 -17.52 -23.27
N TRP A 275 -15.47 -17.41 -22.62
CA TRP A 275 -16.14 -18.55 -21.99
C TRP A 275 -16.65 -19.57 -23.01
N ASP A 276 -17.08 -19.14 -24.19
CA ASP A 276 -17.57 -20.04 -25.25
C ASP A 276 -16.42 -20.75 -25.98
N SER A 277 -15.21 -20.18 -25.90
CA SER A 277 -14.02 -20.62 -26.64
C SER A 277 -13.21 -21.72 -25.95
N VAL A 278 -13.52 -22.05 -24.70
CA VAL A 278 -12.83 -23.14 -23.98
C VAL A 278 -13.44 -24.51 -24.29
N ASN A 279 -12.64 -25.56 -24.05
CA ASN A 279 -13.08 -26.94 -24.20
C ASN A 279 -14.13 -27.31 -23.14
N LYS A 280 -15.38 -27.51 -23.56
CA LYS A 280 -16.50 -27.83 -22.66
C LYS A 280 -16.49 -29.29 -22.16
N ASP A 281 -15.61 -30.13 -22.72
CA ASP A 281 -15.41 -31.52 -22.26
C ASP A 281 -14.49 -31.58 -21.02
N GLU A 282 -13.75 -30.51 -20.74
CA GLU A 282 -12.93 -30.39 -19.53
C GLU A 282 -13.76 -29.87 -18.36
N GLN A 283 -13.68 -30.58 -17.24
CA GLN A 283 -14.29 -30.12 -16.01
C GLN A 283 -13.52 -28.89 -15.50
N TYR A 284 -14.16 -27.71 -15.58
CA TYR A 284 -13.58 -26.41 -15.20
C TYR A 284 -12.39 -25.99 -16.07
N ALA A 285 -12.58 -25.94 -17.39
CA ALA A 285 -11.57 -25.45 -18.32
C ALA A 285 -11.08 -24.04 -17.96
N GLU A 286 -9.76 -23.83 -18.00
CA GLU A 286 -9.13 -22.54 -17.70
C GLU A 286 -9.35 -21.55 -18.87
N ILE A 287 -9.87 -20.36 -18.56
CA ILE A 287 -9.97 -19.23 -19.49
C ILE A 287 -8.68 -18.43 -19.36
N SER A 288 -7.69 -18.77 -20.18
CA SER A 288 -6.38 -18.09 -20.16
C SER A 288 -6.44 -16.67 -20.72
N ASP A 289 -5.43 -15.85 -20.40
CA ASP A 289 -5.28 -14.49 -20.93
C ASP A 289 -5.30 -14.43 -22.45
N ARG A 290 -4.72 -15.43 -23.13
CA ARG A 290 -4.72 -15.50 -24.60
C ARG A 290 -6.13 -15.63 -25.15
N ILE A 291 -6.95 -16.46 -24.51
CA ILE A 291 -8.36 -16.65 -24.88
C ILE A 291 -9.14 -15.34 -24.65
N ILE A 292 -8.88 -14.63 -23.54
CA ILE A 292 -9.52 -13.33 -23.26
C ILE A 292 -9.12 -12.27 -24.29
N LEU A 293 -7.86 -12.28 -24.72
CA LEU A 293 -7.31 -11.36 -25.72
C LEU A 293 -7.67 -11.75 -27.17
N GLY A 294 -8.24 -12.94 -27.41
CA GLY A 294 -8.54 -13.46 -28.74
C GLY A 294 -7.31 -13.82 -29.57
N LEU A 295 -6.24 -14.31 -28.91
CA LEU A 295 -4.93 -14.66 -29.49
C LEU A 295 -4.69 -16.17 -29.60
#